data_AF-A0A1V4ARF6-F1
#
_entry.id   AF-A0A1V4ARF6-F1
#
_cell.length_a   1.000
_cell.length_b   1.000
_cell.length_c   1.000
_cell.angle_alpha   90.00
_cell.angle_beta   90.00
_cell.angle_gamma   90.00
#
_symmetry.space_group_name_H-M   'P 1'
#
loop_
_entity.id
_entity.type
_entity.pdbx_description
1 polymer ?
#
loop_
_entity_poly.entity_id
_entity_poly.type
_entity_poly.pdbx_seq_one_letter_code
_entity_poly.pdbx_strand_id
1 'polypeptide(L)'
;MPKDEKLNELIGIVKNIGKIYDDESMRVEIDFDFNDGLILIKYQDSHAEQKTCIINSHNKTISGIDTTKFWLPDYSHEQTANRKLLQFLQTNGYSLSTIQYRKKDIRK
;
A
#
# COMPACT_ATOMS: atom_id res chain seq x y z
N MET A 1 -15.72 16.60 -10.45
CA MET A 1 -14.29 16.75 -10.78
C MET A 1 -14.07 16.43 -12.25
N PRO A 2 -13.44 17.33 -13.02
CA PRO A 2 -12.92 17.07 -14.36
C PRO A 2 -11.97 15.87 -14.39
N LYS A 3 -11.88 15.22 -15.56
CA LYS A 3 -11.05 14.02 -15.76
C LYS A 3 -9.55 14.29 -15.50
N ASP A 4 -9.09 15.50 -15.81
CA ASP A 4 -7.70 15.92 -15.66
C ASP A 4 -7.30 16.12 -14.19
N GLU A 5 -8.23 16.60 -13.34
CA GLU A 5 -7.99 16.72 -11.89
C GLU A 5 -7.83 15.34 -11.24
N LYS A 6 -8.64 14.35 -11.65
CA LYS A 6 -8.54 12.97 -11.15
C LYS A 6 -7.22 12.29 -11.54
N LEU A 7 -6.75 12.53 -12.77
CA LEU A 7 -5.48 11.97 -13.23
C LEU A 7 -4.29 12.60 -12.49
N ASN A 8 -4.31 13.92 -12.29
CA ASN A 8 -3.28 14.62 -11.54
C ASN A 8 -3.22 14.17 -10.08
N GLU A 9 -4.38 13.95 -9.44
CA GLU A 9 -4.47 13.39 -8.09
C GLU A 9 -3.83 11.99 -8.04
N LEU A 10 -4.16 11.11 -8.99
CA LEU A 10 -3.62 9.75 -9.05
C LEU A 10 -2.10 9.72 -9.28
N ILE A 11 -1.59 10.58 -10.16
CA ILE A 11 -0.14 10.75 -10.36
C ILE A 11 0.54 11.24 -9.08
N GLY A 12 -0.09 12.18 -8.37
CA GLY A 12 0.40 12.67 -7.08
C GLY A 12 0.48 11.56 -6.03
N ILE A 13 -0.53 10.71 -5.96
CA ILE A 13 -0.55 9.54 -5.06
C ILE A 13 0.58 8.57 -5.41
N VAL A 14 0.73 8.19 -6.67
CA VAL A 14 1.78 7.25 -7.11
C VAL A 14 3.19 7.78 -6.83
N LYS A 15 3.44 9.07 -7.06
CA LYS A 15 4.74 9.71 -6.74
C LYS A 15 5.04 9.67 -5.24
N ASN A 16 4.05 9.96 -4.40
CA ASN A 16 4.23 9.91 -2.94
C ASN A 16 4.46 8.48 -2.45
N ILE A 17 3.77 7.49 -3.03
CA ILE A 17 4.02 6.08 -2.74
C ILE A 17 5.47 5.73 -3.04
N GLY A 18 5.94 6.03 -4.26
CA GLY A 18 7.33 5.76 -4.65
C GLY A 18 8.33 6.39 -3.68
N LYS A 19 8.12 7.65 -3.31
CA LYS A 19 8.97 8.36 -2.34
C LYS A 19 8.97 7.70 -0.95
N ILE A 20 7.81 7.29 -0.44
CA ILE A 20 7.70 6.67 0.89
C ILE A 20 8.55 5.41 1.00
N TYR A 21 8.56 4.57 -0.03
CA TYR A 21 9.38 3.37 -0.05
C TYR A 21 10.87 3.67 -0.31
N ASP A 22 11.17 4.64 -1.18
CA ASP A 22 12.55 5.08 -1.45
C ASP A 22 13.22 5.67 -0.20
N ASP A 23 12.48 6.46 0.60
CA ASP A 23 12.94 7.01 1.89
C ASP A 23 13.35 5.89 2.89
N GLU A 24 12.82 4.67 2.71
CA GLU A 24 13.16 3.48 3.50
C GLU A 24 14.11 2.52 2.76
N SER A 25 14.76 2.99 1.70
CA SER A 25 15.68 2.21 0.85
C SER A 25 15.05 0.95 0.24
N MET A 26 13.74 1.00 -0.04
CA MET A 26 13.00 -0.11 -0.63
C MET A 26 12.70 0.14 -2.10
N ARG A 27 12.98 -0.87 -2.93
CA ARG A 27 12.56 -0.87 -4.32
C ARG A 27 11.14 -1.42 -4.44
N VAL A 28 10.30 -0.70 -5.16
CA VAL A 28 8.91 -1.10 -5.44
C VAL A 28 8.60 -1.05 -6.92
N GLU A 29 7.69 -1.91 -7.34
CA GLU A 29 7.04 -1.87 -8.65
C GLU A 29 5.61 -1.38 -8.42
N ILE A 30 5.22 -0.31 -9.13
CA ILE A 30 3.89 0.29 -9.00
C ILE A 30 3.18 0.17 -10.35
N ASP A 31 2.17 -0.69 -10.40
CA ASP A 31 1.24 -0.75 -11.51
C ASP A 31 -0.01 0.05 -11.16
N PHE A 32 -0.55 0.82 -12.11
CA PHE A 32 -1.79 1.55 -11.90
C PHE A 32 -2.70 1.45 -13.12
N ASP A 33 -3.99 1.26 -12.86
CA ASP A 33 -5.06 1.33 -13.85
C ASP A 33 -5.98 2.51 -13.52
N PHE A 34 -5.96 3.52 -14.39
CA PHE A 34 -6.78 4.71 -14.24
C PHE A 34 -8.28 4.44 -14.45
N ASN A 35 -8.65 3.45 -15.27
CA ASN A 35 -10.05 3.12 -15.55
C ASN A 35 -10.69 2.37 -14.38
N ASP A 36 -9.93 1.45 -13.77
CA ASP A 36 -10.41 0.64 -12.64
C ASP A 36 -10.14 1.30 -11.28
N GLY A 37 -9.32 2.36 -11.26
CA GLY A 37 -8.93 3.07 -10.04
C GLY A 37 -8.08 2.21 -9.11
N LEU A 38 -7.31 1.26 -9.67
CA LEU A 38 -6.50 0.33 -8.90
C LEU A 38 -5.02 0.70 -9.00
N ILE A 39 -4.34 0.69 -7.86
CA ILE A 39 -2.89 0.84 -7.76
C ILE A 39 -2.36 -0.40 -7.03
N LEU A 40 -1.45 -1.12 -7.67
CA LEU A 40 -0.79 -2.29 -7.13
C LEU A 40 0.66 -1.91 -6.80
N ILE A 41 1.06 -2.13 -5.56
CA ILE A 41 2.43 -1.89 -5.10
C ILE A 41 3.04 -3.24 -4.76
N LYS A 42 4.01 -3.67 -5.55
CA LYS A 42 4.76 -4.91 -5.31
C LYS A 42 6.12 -4.57 -4.71
N TYR A 43 6.48 -5.25 -3.63
CA TYR A 43 7.75 -5.08 -2.94
C TYR A 43 8.22 -6.41 -2.34
N GLN A 44 9.51 -6.49 -2.01
CA GLN A 44 10.05 -7.63 -1.26
C GLN A 44 10.08 -7.30 0.23
N ASP A 45 9.64 -8.24 1.06
CA ASP A 45 9.77 -8.13 2.51
C ASP A 45 11.19 -8.50 3.00
N SER A 46 11.38 -8.42 4.31
CA SER A 46 12.64 -8.79 4.97
C SER A 46 13.06 -10.27 4.80
N HIS A 47 12.15 -11.13 4.32
CA HIS A 47 12.39 -12.55 4.02
C HIS A 47 12.51 -12.81 2.51
N ALA A 48 12.64 -11.75 1.69
CA ALA A 48 12.65 -11.80 0.23
C ALA A 48 11.37 -12.40 -0.38
N GLU A 49 10.26 -12.43 0.36
CA GLU A 49 8.96 -12.79 -0.17
C GLU A 49 8.34 -11.60 -0.89
N GLN A 50 7.75 -11.85 -2.05
CA GLN A 50 7.02 -10.81 -2.77
C GLN A 50 5.68 -10.54 -2.07
N LYS A 51 5.46 -9.28 -1.70
CA LYS A 51 4.21 -8.77 -1.14
C LYS A 51 3.54 -7.84 -2.14
N THR A 52 2.23 -7.73 -2.03
CA THR A 52 1.43 -6.81 -2.85
C THR A 52 0.45 -6.05 -1.97
N CYS A 53 0.58 -4.73 -1.97
CA CYS A 53 -0.42 -3.82 -1.43
C CYS A 53 -1.32 -3.35 -2.58
N ILE A 54 -2.62 -3.31 -2.33
CA ILE A 54 -3.63 -2.91 -3.32
C ILE A 54 -4.36 -1.69 -2.76
N ILE A 55 -4.35 -0.61 -3.53
CA ILE A 55 -5.06 0.62 -3.23
C ILE A 55 -6.16 0.78 -4.30
N ASN A 56 -7.39 0.97 -3.85
CA ASN A 56 -8.51 1.27 -4.71
C ASN A 56 -8.94 2.72 -4.48
N SER A 57 -8.74 3.57 -5.48
CA SER A 57 -9.04 5.00 -5.45
C SER A 57 -10.53 5.32 -5.60
N HIS A 58 -11.32 4.41 -6.18
CA HIS A 58 -12.77 4.57 -6.32
C HIS A 58 -13.51 4.47 -4.98
N ASN A 59 -13.23 3.42 -4.21
CA ASN A 59 -13.82 3.21 -2.90
C ASN A 59 -12.93 3.69 -1.75
N LYS A 60 -11.74 4.24 -2.07
CA LYS A 60 -10.72 4.69 -1.12
C LYS A 60 -10.37 3.62 -0.09
N THR A 61 -10.01 2.43 -0.56
CA THR A 61 -9.60 1.32 0.32
C THR A 61 -8.17 0.86 0.08
N ILE A 62 -7.57 0.29 1.13
CA ILE A 62 -6.19 -0.22 1.15
C ILE A 62 -6.23 -1.66 1.66
N SER A 63 -5.57 -2.59 0.97
CA SER A 63 -5.43 -3.99 1.39
C SER A 63 -4.01 -4.51 1.15
N GLY A 64 -3.65 -5.61 1.82
CA GLY A 64 -2.33 -6.24 1.65
C GLY A 64 -1.21 -5.67 2.54
N ILE A 65 -1.56 -4.78 3.49
CA ILE A 65 -0.64 -4.31 4.54
C ILE A 65 -0.94 -5.06 5.84
N ASP A 66 0.06 -5.74 6.39
CA ASP A 66 -0.02 -6.35 7.72
C ASP A 66 0.22 -5.30 8.81
N THR A 67 -0.85 -4.88 9.48
CA THR A 67 -0.79 -3.90 10.57
C THR A 67 -0.60 -4.55 11.94
N THR A 68 -0.56 -5.89 12.04
CA THR A 68 -0.42 -6.62 13.31
C THR A 68 0.96 -6.46 13.95
N LYS A 69 1.88 -5.73 13.33
CA LYS A 69 3.22 -5.49 13.88
C LYS A 69 3.46 -4.01 14.17
N PHE A 70 2.45 -3.15 14.00
CA PHE A 70 2.51 -1.69 14.18
C PHE A 70 2.56 -1.25 15.67
N TRP A 71 2.84 -2.17 16.59
CA TRP A 71 3.03 -1.89 18.02
C TRP A 71 4.41 -2.34 18.53
N LEU A 72 5.25 -2.94 17.67
CA LEU A 72 6.58 -3.38 18.06
C LEU A 72 7.56 -2.18 18.04
N PRO A 73 8.51 -2.11 18.98
CA PRO A 73 9.47 -1.00 19.06
C PRO A 73 10.47 -0.99 17.90
N ASP A 74 10.82 -2.16 17.37
CA ASP A 74 11.80 -2.33 16.29
C ASP A 74 11.08 -2.59 14.96
N TYR A 75 10.84 -1.53 14.20
CA TYR A 75 10.28 -1.65 12.85
C TYR A 75 11.37 -2.01 11.84
N SER A 76 11.10 -3.04 11.04
CA SER A 76 11.81 -3.22 9.76
C SER A 76 11.48 -2.06 8.80
N HIS A 77 12.37 -1.81 7.83
CA HIS A 77 12.15 -0.81 6.77
C HIS A 77 10.78 -0.95 6.09
N GLU A 78 10.37 -2.19 5.82
CA GLU A 78 9.06 -2.54 5.27
C GLU A 78 7.90 -2.07 6.15
N GLN A 79 7.97 -2.33 7.45
CA GLN A 79 6.93 -1.91 8.39
C GLN A 79 6.88 -0.39 8.52
N THR A 80 8.03 0.29 8.52
CA THR A 80 8.12 1.75 8.55
C THR A 80 7.50 2.35 7.28
N ALA A 81 7.84 1.83 6.10
CA ALA A 81 7.28 2.26 4.82
C ALA A 81 5.77 2.04 4.78
N ASN A 82 5.31 0.84 5.15
CA ASN A 82 3.89 0.50 5.19
C ASN A 82 3.11 1.39 6.16
N ARG A 83 3.69 1.75 7.32
CA ARG A 83 3.07 2.67 8.27
C ARG A 83 2.96 4.09 7.72
N LYS A 84 4.03 4.60 7.10
CA LYS A 84 4.03 5.92 6.43
C LYS A 84 3.02 5.96 5.28
N LEU A 85 2.96 4.90 4.47
CA LEU A 85 1.98 4.73 3.40
C LEU A 85 0.56 4.78 3.94
N LEU A 86 0.30 4.02 5.01
CA LEU A 86 -1.01 3.99 5.66
C LEU A 86 -1.44 5.38 6.11
N GLN A 87 -0.56 6.08 6.82
CA GLN A 87 -0.83 7.42 7.36
C GLN A 87 -1.08 8.44 6.25
N PHE A 88 -0.28 8.37 5.17
CA PHE A 88 -0.45 9.20 3.99
C PHE A 88 -1.83 8.95 3.36
N LEU A 89 -2.19 7.70 3.09
CA LEU A 89 -3.46 7.37 2.46
C LEU A 89 -4.66 7.70 3.36
N GLN A 90 -4.56 7.47 4.68
CA GLN A 90 -5.61 7.86 5.64
C GLN A 90 -5.85 9.38 5.64
N THR A 91 -4.78 10.18 5.58
CA THR A 91 -4.90 11.64 5.44
C THR A 91 -5.61 12.05 4.15
N ASN A 92 -5.54 11.22 3.10
CA ASN A 92 -6.23 11.42 1.83
C ASN A 92 -7.64 10.77 1.77
N GLY A 93 -8.14 10.30 2.92
CA GLY A 93 -9.48 9.73 3.08
C GLY A 93 -9.60 8.25 2.72
N TYR A 94 -8.48 7.51 2.67
CA TYR A 94 -8.48 6.07 2.47
C TYR A 94 -8.61 5.30 3.80
N SER A 95 -9.19 4.11 3.72
CA SER A 95 -9.37 3.22 4.86
C SER A 95 -8.80 1.83 4.60
N LEU A 96 -8.32 1.15 5.64
CA LEU A 96 -7.96 -0.26 5.53
C LEU A 96 -9.21 -1.07 5.26
N SER A 97 -9.28 -1.73 4.11
CA SER A 97 -10.25 -2.80 3.92
C SER A 97 -9.78 -4.01 4.72
N THR A 98 -10.58 -4.40 5.70
CA THR A 98 -10.29 -5.53 6.59
C THR A 98 -10.54 -6.84 5.84
N ILE A 99 -9.79 -7.13 4.78
CA ILE A 99 -9.79 -8.46 4.18
C ILE A 99 -8.79 -9.31 4.98
N GLN A 100 -9.27 -9.86 6.10
CA GLN A 100 -8.58 -10.94 6.79
C GLN A 100 -8.59 -12.17 5.87
N TYR A 101 -7.48 -12.43 5.17
CA TYR A 101 -7.26 -13.76 4.61
C TYR A 101 -7.14 -14.73 5.78
N ARG A 102 -8.19 -15.53 6.03
CA ARG A 102 -8.04 -16.74 6.85
C ARG A 102 -6.94 -17.56 6.18
N LYS A 103 -5.76 -17.61 6.80
CA LYS A 103 -4.78 -18.65 6.52
C LYS A 103 -5.54 -19.97 6.66
N LYS A 104 -5.73 -20.68 5.56
CA LYS A 104 -6.30 -22.01 5.59
C LYS A 104 -5.28 -22.84 6.37
N ASP A 105 -5.60 -23.19 7.61
CA ASP A 105 -4.86 -24.17 8.41
C ASP A 105 -4.83 -25.47 7.59
N ILE A 106 -3.79 -25.67 6.79
CA ILE A 106 -3.49 -26.98 6.21
C ILE A 106 -2.76 -27.73 7.32
N ARG A 107 -3.53 -28.23 8.28
CA ARG A 107 -3.07 -29.28 9.18
C ARG A 107 -3.06 -30.57 8.36
N LYS A 108 -1.87 -31.10 8.10
CA LYS A 108 -1.67 -32.50 7.72
C LYS A 108 -1.65 -33.35 8.99
#